data_AF-A0A961WID9-F1
#
_entry.id   AF-A0A961WID9-F1
#
_cell.length_a   1.000
_cell.length_b   1.000
_cell.length_c   1.000
_cell.angle_alpha   90.00
_cell.angle_beta   90.00
_cell.angle_gamma   90.00
#
_symmetry.space_group_name_H-M   'P 1'
#
loop_
_entity.id
_entity.type
_entity.pdbx_description
1 polymer ?
#
loop_
_entity_poly.entity_id
_entity_poly.type
_entity_poly.pdbx_seq_one_letter_code
_entity_poly.pdbx_strand_id
1 'polypeptide(L)'
;MTLQASAQNQLRQFVEQIERLEEEKKAIAGDIRDKYAEAKALGFDIKALRQIVRLRKKSQTERQEEESILEVYMHALGMLSEAPSTATVDAFMAAE
;
A
#
# COMPACT_ATOMS: atom_id res chain seq x y z
N MET A 1 2.11 34.87 -30.26
CA MET A 1 0.72 34.41 -30.48
C MET A 1 -0.05 34.61 -29.19
N THR A 2 -1.16 35.36 -29.23
CA THR A 2 -2.04 35.54 -28.07
C THR A 2 -3.18 34.54 -28.14
N LEU A 3 -3.55 33.92 -27.02
CA LEU A 3 -4.72 33.04 -26.92
C LEU A 3 -5.99 33.82 -27.28
N GLN A 4 -6.89 33.22 -28.06
CA GLN A 4 -8.22 33.79 -28.28
C GLN A 4 -8.98 33.91 -26.94
N ALA A 5 -9.86 34.90 -26.82
CA ALA A 5 -10.58 35.18 -25.58
C ALA A 5 -11.37 33.98 -25.02
N SER A 6 -11.94 33.13 -25.90
CA SER A 6 -12.60 31.88 -25.51
C SER A 6 -11.63 30.90 -24.83
N ALA A 7 -10.44 30.73 -25.40
CA ALA A 7 -9.40 29.86 -24.84
C ALA A 7 -8.87 30.41 -23.50
N GLN A 8 -8.78 31.73 -23.34
CA GLN A 8 -8.42 32.35 -22.05
C GLN A 8 -9.47 32.08 -20.96
N ASN A 9 -10.76 32.13 -21.31
CA ASN A 9 -11.84 31.83 -20.38
C ASN A 9 -11.87 30.35 -19.98
N GLN A 10 -11.67 29.43 -20.94
CA GLN A 10 -11.55 28.00 -20.65
C GLN A 10 -10.37 27.70 -19.73
N LEU A 11 -9.21 28.32 -20.00
CA LEU A 11 -8.04 28.18 -19.14
C LEU A 11 -8.32 28.64 -17.71
N ARG A 12 -8.97 29.80 -17.53
CA ARG A 12 -9.36 30.29 -16.21
C ARG A 12 -10.28 29.31 -15.48
N GLN A 13 -11.28 28.77 -16.17
CA GLN A 13 -12.19 27.76 -15.58
C GLN A 13 -11.45 26.48 -15.18
N PHE A 14 -10.50 26.00 -15.98
CA PHE A 14 -9.69 24.83 -15.61
C PHE A 14 -8.85 25.11 -14.36
N VAL A 15 -8.19 26.27 -14.28
CA VAL A 15 -7.39 26.64 -13.11
C VAL A 15 -8.24 26.70 -11.86
N GLU A 16 -9.38 27.40 -11.89
CA GLU A 16 -10.30 27.50 -10.75
C GLU A 16 -10.82 26.13 -10.29
N GLN A 17 -11.08 25.22 -11.22
CA GLN A 17 -11.50 23.86 -10.88
C GLN A 17 -10.36 23.04 -10.24
N ILE A 18 -9.14 23.16 -10.77
CA ILE A 18 -7.97 22.47 -10.23
C ILE A 18 -7.64 22.98 -8.82
N GLU A 19 -7.69 24.29 -8.60
CA GLU A 19 -7.43 24.88 -7.28
C GLU A 19 -8.41 24.35 -6.22
N ARG A 20 -9.71 24.32 -6.54
CA ARG A 20 -10.71 23.72 -5.67
C ARG A 20 -10.42 22.23 -5.38
N LEU A 21 -10.06 21.46 -6.41
CA LEU A 21 -9.72 20.03 -6.24
C LEU A 21 -8.46 19.83 -5.38
N GLU A 22 -7.47 20.71 -5.47
CA GLU A 22 -6.26 20.66 -4.62
C GLU A 22 -6.59 21.03 -3.16
N GLU A 23 -7.52 21.95 -2.92
CA GLU A 23 -8.03 22.23 -1.57
C GLU A 23 -8.78 21.04 -0.97
N GLU A 24 -9.69 20.42 -1.73
CA GLU A 24 -10.41 19.20 -1.31
C GLU A 24 -9.42 18.05 -1.00
N LYS A 25 -8.45 17.84 -1.88
CA LYS A 25 -7.38 16.84 -1.68
C LYS A 25 -6.57 17.12 -0.42
N LYS A 26 -6.26 18.38 -0.12
CA LYS A 26 -5.56 18.78 1.11
C LYS A 26 -6.40 18.50 2.36
N ALA A 27 -7.70 18.77 2.32
CA ALA A 27 -8.63 18.47 3.41
C ALA A 27 -8.68 16.96 3.68
N ILE A 28 -8.90 16.15 2.63
CA ILE A 28 -8.92 14.67 2.73
C ILE A 28 -7.58 14.13 3.25
N ALA A 29 -6.46 14.70 2.80
CA ALA A 29 -5.14 14.32 3.31
C ALA A 29 -4.95 14.69 4.80
N GLY A 30 -5.64 15.73 5.28
CA GLY A 30 -5.79 16.05 6.70
C GLY A 30 -6.53 14.95 7.45
N ASP A 31 -7.74 14.61 7.01
CA ASP A 31 -8.58 13.59 7.65
C ASP A 31 -7.87 12.24 7.72
N ILE A 32 -7.16 11.84 6.65
CA ILE A 32 -6.35 10.61 6.63
C ILE A 32 -5.24 10.66 7.68
N ARG A 33 -4.56 11.80 7.84
CA ARG A 33 -3.51 11.96 8.88
C ARG A 33 -4.09 11.83 10.27
N ASP A 34 -5.24 12.45 10.52
CA ASP A 34 -5.90 12.41 11.82
C ASP A 34 -6.37 11.00 12.17
N LYS A 35 -6.84 10.21 11.20
CA LYS A 35 -7.15 8.79 11.40
C LYS A 35 -5.94 7.95 11.77
N TYR A 36 -4.79 8.19 11.15
CA TYR A 36 -3.55 7.53 11.57
C TYR A 36 -3.09 8.02 12.96
N ALA A 37 -3.31 9.29 13.31
CA ALA A 37 -2.98 9.78 14.64
C ALA A 37 -3.86 9.14 15.73
N GLU A 38 -5.17 9.01 15.47
CA GLU A 38 -6.13 8.30 16.32
C GLU A 38 -5.70 6.83 16.52
N ALA A 39 -5.40 6.12 15.43
CA ALA A 39 -4.90 4.75 15.51
C ALA A 39 -3.60 4.64 16.33
N LYS A 40 -2.70 5.62 16.23
CA LYS A 40 -1.46 5.66 17.01
C LYS A 40 -1.75 5.83 18.50
N ALA A 41 -2.69 6.70 18.86
CA ALA A 41 -3.11 6.92 20.24
C ALA A 41 -3.74 5.66 20.86
N LEU A 42 -4.39 4.83 20.05
CA LEU A 42 -4.93 3.52 20.44
C LEU A 42 -3.85 2.41 20.50
N GLY A 43 -2.60 2.70 20.16
CA GLY A 43 -1.48 1.76 20.24
C GLY A 43 -1.21 0.95 18.97
N PHE A 44 -1.85 1.27 17.83
CA PHE A 44 -1.58 0.57 16.56
C PHE A 44 -0.27 1.06 15.90
N ASP A 45 0.43 0.13 15.23
CA ASP A 45 1.59 0.46 14.39
C ASP A 45 1.17 1.10 13.06
N ILE A 46 1.54 2.38 12.89
CA ILE A 46 1.19 3.17 11.71
C ILE A 46 1.91 2.71 10.43
N LYS A 47 3.13 2.18 10.54
CA LYS A 47 3.85 1.64 9.37
C LYS A 47 3.16 0.39 8.85
N ALA A 48 2.76 -0.51 9.75
CA ALA A 48 2.01 -1.71 9.42
C ALA A 48 0.66 -1.36 8.77
N LEU A 49 -0.11 -0.42 9.35
CA LEU A 49 -1.39 0.01 8.78
C LEU A 49 -1.22 0.61 7.37
N ARG A 50 -0.21 1.45 7.15
CA ARG A 50 0.08 2.01 5.81
C ARG A 50 0.42 0.93 4.80
N GLN A 51 1.18 -0.09 5.22
CA GLN A 51 1.49 -1.23 4.38
C GLN A 51 0.23 -2.04 4.03
N ILE A 52 -0.64 -2.30 5.01
CA ILE A 52 -1.92 -2.98 4.79
C ILE A 52 -2.79 -2.21 3.80
N VAL A 53 -2.94 -0.89 3.96
CA VAL A 53 -3.72 -0.05 3.04
C VAL A 53 -3.14 -0.10 1.62
N ARG A 54 -1.80 -0.09 1.47
CA ARG A 54 -1.14 -0.24 0.16
C ARG A 54 -1.41 -1.61 -0.45
N LEU A 55 -1.28 -2.69 0.33
CA LEU A 55 -1.53 -4.05 -0.13
C LEU A 55 -2.99 -4.22 -0.58
N ARG A 56 -3.94 -3.64 0.16
CA ARG A 56 -5.38 -3.71 -0.17
C ARG A 56 -5.77 -2.95 -1.44
N LYS A 57 -4.91 -2.05 -1.95
CA LYS A 57 -5.12 -1.37 -3.24
C LYS A 57 -4.72 -2.23 -4.43
N LYS A 58 -3.89 -3.26 -4.22
CA LYS A 58 -3.47 -4.18 -5.27
C LYS A 58 -4.54 -5.25 -5.48
N SER A 59 -4.68 -5.70 -6.72
CA SER A 59 -5.50 -6.87 -7.04
C SER A 59 -4.96 -8.13 -6.37
N GLN A 60 -5.75 -9.20 -6.34
CA GLN A 60 -5.29 -10.48 -5.82
C GLN A 60 -4.15 -11.06 -6.67
N THR A 61 -4.27 -10.95 -7.99
CA THR A 61 -3.26 -11.43 -8.95
C THR A 61 -1.93 -10.70 -8.77
N GLU A 62 -1.91 -9.37 -8.74
CA GLU A 62 -0.68 -8.60 -8.52
C GLU A 62 0.00 -8.97 -7.19
N ARG A 63 -0.78 -9.21 -6.13
CA ARG A 63 -0.22 -9.64 -4.84
C ARG A 63 0.44 -11.02 -4.94
N GLN A 64 -0.21 -11.98 -5.61
CA GLN A 64 0.32 -13.33 -5.77
C GLN A 64 1.57 -13.38 -6.65
N GLU A 65 1.63 -12.57 -7.70
CA GLU A 65 2.82 -12.44 -8.54
C GLU A 65 4.00 -11.86 -7.74
N GLU A 66 3.77 -10.77 -7.00
CA GLU A 66 4.80 -10.17 -6.16
C GLU A 66 5.25 -11.10 -5.02
N GLU A 67 4.32 -11.79 -4.36
CA GLU A 67 4.61 -12.77 -3.30
C GLU A 67 5.45 -13.93 -3.85
N SER A 68 5.09 -14.49 -5.01
CA SER A 68 5.86 -15.56 -5.68
C SER A 68 7.30 -15.14 -5.97
N ILE A 69 7.49 -13.92 -6.51
CA ILE A 69 8.83 -13.40 -6.81
C ILE A 69 9.63 -13.18 -5.53
N LEU A 70 8.99 -12.61 -4.50
CA LEU A 70 9.63 -12.35 -3.22
C LEU A 70 10.06 -13.67 -2.55
N GLU A 71 9.20 -14.69 -2.59
CA GLU A 71 9.47 -16.02 -2.06
C GLU A 71 10.72 -16.64 -2.70
N VAL A 72 10.84 -16.58 -4.02
CA VAL A 72 12.04 -17.06 -4.75
C VAL A 72 13.30 -16.36 -4.26
N TYR A 73 13.28 -15.04 -4.09
CA TYR A 73 14.44 -14.31 -3.59
C TYR A 73 14.73 -14.61 -2.12
N MET A 74 13.71 -14.73 -1.27
CA MET A 74 13.90 -15.05 0.14
C MET A 74 14.44 -16.46 0.33
N HIS A 75 14.02 -17.42 -0.50
CA HIS A 75 14.59 -18.78 -0.53
C HIS A 75 16.06 -18.74 -0.94
N ALA A 76 16.41 -18.04 -2.02
CA ALA A 76 17.79 -17.88 -2.48
C ALA A 76 18.71 -17.20 -1.44
N LEU A 77 18.15 -16.32 -0.60
CA LEU A 77 18.86 -15.63 0.48
C LEU A 77 18.87 -16.44 1.80
N GLY A 78 18.28 -17.63 1.85
CA GLY A 78 18.16 -18.45 3.06
C GLY A 78 17.29 -17.82 4.16
N MET A 79 16.44 -16.85 3.79
CA MET A 79 15.52 -16.15 4.70
C MET A 79 14.22 -16.94 4.93
N LEU A 80 13.91 -17.90 4.07
CA LEU A 80 12.90 -18.92 4.29
C LEU A 80 13.63 -20.18 4.73
N SER A 81 13.37 -20.65 5.96
CA SER A 81 13.95 -21.91 6.41
C SER A 81 13.35 -23.04 5.57
N GLU A 82 14.19 -23.81 4.88
CA GLU A 82 13.85 -25.21 4.60
C GLU A 82 13.92 -25.98 5.91
N ALA A 83 12.91 -25.80 6.75
CA ALA A 83 12.68 -26.69 7.88
C ALA A 83 11.33 -27.36 7.63
N PRO A 84 11.26 -28.70 7.54
CA PRO A 84 10.00 -29.35 7.82
C PRO A 84 9.59 -28.86 9.21
N SER A 85 8.34 -28.42 9.37
CA SER A 85 7.75 -28.25 10.68
C SER A 85 8.20 -29.42 11.55
N THR A 86 8.92 -29.16 12.63
CA THR A 86 9.45 -30.20 13.52
C THR A 86 8.35 -31.08 14.12
N ALA A 87 7.07 -30.74 13.91
CA ALA A 87 5.94 -31.61 14.19
C ALA A 87 5.85 -32.85 13.27
N THR A 88 6.46 -32.87 12.08
CA THR A 88 6.38 -34.02 11.15
C THR A 88 7.59 -34.96 11.22
N VAL A 89 8.75 -34.48 11.66
CA VAL A 89 9.97 -35.30 11.76
C VAL A 89 9.91 -36.24 12.98
N ASP A 90 9.33 -35.77 14.09
CA ASP A 90 9.18 -36.58 15.31
C ASP A 90 8.22 -37.76 15.12
N ALA A 91 7.20 -37.61 14.26
CA ALA A 91 6.25 -38.68 13.94
C ALA A 91 6.87 -39.80 13.07
N PHE A 92 7.94 -39.51 12.34
CA PHE A 92 8.60 -40.48 11.46
C PHE A 92 9.74 -41.24 12.18
N MET A 93 10.30 -40.67 13.25
CA MET A 93 11.42 -41.25 14.01
C MET A 93 10.99 -42.08 15.24
N ALA A 94 9.72 -42.01 15.66
CA ALA A 94 9.19 -42.78 16.79
C ALA A 94 8.64 -44.17 16.41
N ALA A 95 8.81 -44.59 15.14
CA ALA A 95 8.27 -45.84 14.61
C ALA A 95 9.35 -46.89 14.25
N GLU A 96 10.57 -46.75 14.78
CA GLU A 96 11.64 -47.76 14.67
C GLU A 96 12.00 -48.34 16.05
#